data_AF-A0A383B8R5-F1
#
_entry.id   AF-A0A383B8R5-F1
#
_cell.length_a   1.000
_cell.length_b   1.000
_cell.length_c   1.000
_cell.angle_alpha   90.00
_cell.angle_beta   90.00
_cell.angle_gamma   90.00
#
_symmetry.space_group_name_H-M   'P 1'
#
loop_
_entity.id
_entity.type
_entity.pdbx_description
1 polymer ?
#
loop_
_entity_poly.entity_id
_entity_poly.type
_entity_poly.pdbx_seq_one_letter_code
_entity_poly.pdbx_strand_id
1 'polypeptide(L)'
;NVSTIVTSDGITIDTDVPTISSVIEGSPTADIDYQNSDTTLIIVWTGSDTASGIAQYEYALGTAAAASNTVAWTNAGTSTADTLTGLSLTEDSTYYLSARATDVAENLSVVASGDGITIDLTAPVGTIVNDGTGDDIAYTGSDSTLSAVWPAFTETVSGISKYEYAIGTSSGGTAVVDWTNNTTDTSVTKAGLMLSNGTVYYISVKATDNAENESTTITSNGVIVDTDGPIAGTVLDGPGADIDWTN
;
A
#
# COMPACT_ATOMS: atom_id res chain seq x y z
N ASN A 1 45.49 61.47 -35.35
CA ASN A 1 45.16 60.06 -35.07
C ASN A 1 43.86 60.01 -34.30
N VAL A 2 42.81 59.46 -34.89
CA VAL A 2 41.56 59.11 -34.19
C VAL A 2 41.60 57.60 -33.98
N SER A 3 41.44 57.15 -32.74
CA SER A 3 41.41 55.72 -32.42
C SER A 3 40.13 55.08 -32.95
N THR A 4 40.20 53.79 -33.28
CA THR A 4 39.00 52.99 -33.56
C THR A 4 38.14 52.91 -32.31
N ILE A 5 36.83 53.13 -32.46
CA ILE A 5 35.86 52.93 -31.39
C ILE A 5 35.77 51.43 -31.12
N VAL A 6 35.98 51.03 -29.87
CA VAL A 6 35.66 49.69 -29.36
C VAL A 6 34.45 49.86 -28.45
N THR A 7 33.38 49.13 -28.74
CA THR A 7 32.21 49.02 -27.88
C THR A 7 32.25 47.68 -27.15
N SER A 8 31.77 47.65 -25.91
CA SER A 8 31.50 46.38 -25.23
C SER A 8 30.30 45.67 -25.85
N ASP A 9 30.13 44.40 -25.49
CA ASP A 9 28.96 43.56 -25.75
C ASP A 9 27.72 43.96 -24.92
N GLY A 10 27.87 44.89 -23.97
CA GLY A 10 26.78 45.38 -23.13
C GLY A 10 26.59 44.55 -21.86
N ILE A 11 25.53 44.86 -21.11
CA ILE A 11 25.08 44.07 -19.95
C ILE A 11 23.57 43.85 -20.10
N THR A 12 23.13 42.62 -19.86
CA THR A 12 21.70 42.30 -19.74
C THR A 12 21.39 42.19 -18.25
N ILE A 13 20.38 42.91 -17.78
CA ILE A 13 19.91 42.83 -16.40
C ILE A 13 18.71 41.89 -16.41
N ASP A 14 18.82 40.82 -15.62
CA ASP A 14 17.71 39.93 -15.34
C ASP A 14 17.17 40.23 -13.95
N THR A 15 15.85 40.44 -13.87
CA THR A 15 15.12 40.70 -12.63
C THR A 15 14.03 39.67 -12.36
N ASP A 16 13.88 38.70 -13.28
CA ASP A 16 12.86 37.67 -13.16
C ASP A 16 13.37 36.62 -12.17
N VAL A 17 12.58 36.34 -11.14
CA VAL A 17 12.95 35.31 -10.16
C VAL A 17 12.62 33.92 -10.72
N PRO A 18 13.47 32.92 -10.50
CA PRO A 18 13.16 31.55 -10.88
C PRO A 18 11.93 31.04 -10.12
N THR A 19 11.25 30.05 -10.71
CA THR A 19 10.06 29.43 -10.13
C THR A 19 10.26 27.93 -9.92
N ILE A 20 9.71 27.38 -8.84
CA ILE A 20 9.53 25.94 -8.63
C ILE A 20 8.07 25.62 -8.92
N SER A 21 7.82 24.69 -9.85
CA SER A 21 6.50 24.32 -10.34
C SER A 21 5.92 23.05 -9.74
N SER A 22 6.78 22.16 -9.20
CA SER A 22 6.38 20.90 -8.58
C SER A 22 7.41 20.50 -7.54
N VAL A 23 6.94 19.89 -6.47
CA VAL A 23 7.73 19.24 -5.42
C VAL A 23 6.96 17.99 -5.04
N ILE A 24 7.55 16.81 -5.16
CA ILE A 24 6.92 15.52 -4.87
C ILE A 24 7.89 14.59 -4.15
N GLU A 25 7.33 13.67 -3.37
CA GLU A 25 8.04 12.76 -2.49
C GLU A 25 7.73 11.28 -2.81
N GLY A 26 8.65 10.38 -2.46
CA GLY A 26 8.44 8.94 -2.48
C GLY A 26 8.60 8.26 -3.85
N SER A 27 8.43 8.96 -4.97
CA SER A 27 8.60 8.38 -6.31
C SER A 27 9.21 9.35 -7.34
N PRO A 28 9.93 8.84 -8.36
CA PRO A 28 10.46 9.68 -9.44
C PRO A 28 9.40 10.37 -10.32
N THR A 29 8.16 9.90 -10.30
CA THR A 29 7.13 10.31 -11.28
C THR A 29 5.76 10.61 -10.69
N ALA A 30 5.52 10.27 -9.43
CA ALA A 30 4.24 10.46 -8.77
C ALA A 30 4.47 10.95 -7.36
N ASP A 31 3.51 11.72 -6.85
CA ASP A 31 3.48 12.10 -5.46
C ASP A 31 2.91 10.95 -4.63
N ILE A 32 3.61 10.55 -3.58
CA ILE A 32 3.27 9.39 -2.76
C ILE A 32 3.03 9.85 -1.32
N ASP A 33 1.84 9.56 -0.82
CA ASP A 33 1.41 9.97 0.52
C ASP A 33 2.05 9.14 1.64
N TYR A 34 2.40 7.87 1.37
CA TYR A 34 2.88 6.91 2.36
C TYR A 34 4.06 6.08 1.86
N GLN A 35 5.04 5.80 2.73
CA GLN A 35 6.10 4.82 2.45
C GLN A 35 6.49 4.00 3.68
N ASN A 36 7.05 2.81 3.42
CA ASN A 36 7.52 1.87 4.43
C ASN A 36 9.04 1.84 4.62
N SER A 37 9.73 2.94 4.30
CA SER A 37 11.17 3.10 4.50
C SER A 37 11.47 4.28 5.41
N ASP A 38 12.26 4.04 6.45
CA ASP A 38 12.74 5.06 7.40
C ASP A 38 14.15 5.59 7.08
N THR A 39 14.87 4.94 6.16
CA THR A 39 16.28 5.23 5.87
C THR A 39 16.51 5.87 4.51
N THR A 40 15.53 5.79 3.63
CA THR A 40 15.60 6.34 2.28
C THR A 40 14.34 7.10 1.90
N LEU A 41 14.49 8.12 1.05
CA LEU A 41 13.39 8.88 0.46
C LEU A 41 13.80 9.42 -0.91
N ILE A 42 13.01 9.14 -1.93
CA ILE A 42 13.14 9.76 -3.25
C ILE A 42 12.48 11.14 -3.19
N ILE A 43 13.19 12.15 -3.69
CA ILE A 43 12.73 13.53 -3.73
C ILE A 43 12.84 14.08 -5.14
N VAL A 44 11.83 14.79 -5.60
CA VAL A 44 11.80 15.35 -6.97
C VAL A 44 11.21 16.75 -6.95
N TRP A 45 11.77 17.63 -7.76
CA TRP A 45 11.25 18.97 -7.98
C TRP A 45 11.38 19.37 -9.45
N THR A 46 10.58 20.32 -9.89
CA THR A 46 10.76 20.96 -11.20
C THR A 46 10.72 22.47 -11.03
N GLY A 47 11.46 23.18 -11.86
CA GLY A 47 11.47 24.62 -11.86
C GLY A 47 12.03 25.19 -13.13
N SER A 48 11.79 26.47 -13.37
CA SER A 48 12.26 27.16 -14.56
C SER A 48 12.49 28.63 -14.28
N ASP A 49 13.43 29.19 -15.02
CA ASP A 49 13.55 30.62 -15.24
C ASP A 49 13.64 30.87 -16.74
N THR A 50 12.91 31.87 -17.24
CA THR A 50 12.82 32.15 -18.68
C THR A 50 13.82 33.19 -19.17
N ALA A 51 14.43 33.95 -18.27
CA ALA A 51 15.29 35.08 -18.61
C ALA A 51 16.77 34.67 -18.70
N SER A 52 17.31 34.08 -17.64
CA SER A 52 18.70 33.62 -17.56
C SER A 52 18.85 32.11 -17.35
N GLY A 53 17.76 31.42 -16.99
CA GLY A 53 17.76 29.98 -16.70
C GLY A 53 18.29 29.66 -15.31
N ILE A 54 18.22 28.39 -14.90
CA ILE A 54 18.59 27.98 -13.55
C ILE A 54 20.10 27.71 -13.43
N ALA A 55 20.74 28.37 -12.47
CA ALA A 55 22.13 28.08 -12.09
C ALA A 55 22.21 26.89 -11.15
N GLN A 56 21.32 26.82 -10.15
CA GLN A 56 21.28 25.73 -9.17
C GLN A 56 19.93 25.58 -8.48
N TYR A 57 19.70 24.38 -7.95
CA TYR A 57 18.65 24.07 -7.00
C TYR A 57 19.26 23.71 -5.64
N GLU A 58 18.51 24.01 -4.60
CA GLU A 58 18.75 23.51 -3.25
C GLU A 58 17.49 22.83 -2.74
N TYR A 59 17.66 21.76 -1.95
CA TYR A 59 16.58 21.06 -1.28
C TYR A 59 16.82 20.95 0.23
N ALA A 60 15.74 20.79 0.99
CA ALA A 60 15.75 20.47 2.41
C ALA A 60 14.60 19.52 2.73
N LEU A 61 14.73 18.79 3.84
CA LEU A 61 13.66 17.93 4.37
C LEU A 61 13.38 18.33 5.82
N GLY A 62 12.10 18.45 6.16
CA GLY A 62 11.70 18.77 7.52
C GLY A 62 10.33 18.20 7.89
N THR A 63 9.97 18.35 9.15
CA THR A 63 8.67 17.90 9.69
C THR A 63 7.56 18.95 9.52
N ALA A 64 7.81 19.98 8.72
CA ALA A 64 6.87 21.02 8.32
C ALA A 64 7.37 21.65 7.00
N ALA A 65 6.47 22.26 6.23
CA ALA A 65 6.84 22.99 5.02
C ALA A 65 7.92 24.06 5.30
N ALA A 66 8.90 24.14 4.41
CA ALA A 66 10.11 24.97 4.51
C ALA A 66 11.03 24.71 5.71
N ALA A 67 10.73 23.72 6.56
CA ALA A 67 11.65 23.31 7.63
C ALA A 67 12.81 22.48 7.06
N SER A 68 13.93 22.51 7.78
CA SER A 68 15.15 21.80 7.39
C SER A 68 15.75 21.04 8.59
N ASN A 69 14.90 20.56 9.49
CA ASN A 69 15.27 19.90 10.74
C ASN A 69 15.60 18.41 10.57
N THR A 70 15.34 17.82 9.40
CA THR A 70 15.71 16.43 9.07
C THR A 70 16.90 16.40 8.12
N VAL A 71 16.85 17.18 7.05
CA VAL A 71 17.97 17.43 6.14
C VAL A 71 18.11 18.93 5.95
N ALA A 72 19.30 19.45 6.26
CA ALA A 72 19.64 20.86 6.02
C ALA A 72 19.67 21.17 4.53
N TRP A 73 19.53 22.46 4.17
CA TRP A 73 19.63 22.91 2.78
C TRP A 73 20.89 22.38 2.10
N THR A 74 20.69 21.59 1.05
CA THR A 74 21.73 20.88 0.31
C THR A 74 21.68 21.31 -1.15
N ASN A 75 22.83 21.61 -1.73
CA ASN A 75 22.95 22.03 -3.12
C ASN A 75 22.90 20.81 -4.04
N ALA A 76 21.99 20.82 -5.02
CA ALA A 76 21.80 19.75 -5.99
C ALA A 76 22.33 20.08 -7.40
N GLY A 77 23.00 21.23 -7.56
CA GLY A 77 23.37 21.78 -8.86
C GLY A 77 22.14 21.93 -9.74
N THR A 78 22.19 21.45 -10.97
CA THR A 78 21.05 21.49 -11.90
C THR A 78 20.19 20.23 -11.84
N SER A 79 20.41 19.33 -10.87
CA SER A 79 19.59 18.12 -10.72
C SER A 79 18.18 18.48 -10.28
N THR A 80 17.22 17.66 -10.68
CA THR A 80 15.78 17.84 -10.38
C THR A 80 15.24 16.72 -9.49
N ALA A 81 16.10 15.83 -9.04
CA ALA A 81 15.77 14.73 -8.16
C ALA A 81 17.01 14.28 -7.40
N ASP A 82 16.79 13.67 -6.24
CA ASP A 82 17.82 12.97 -5.47
C ASP A 82 17.21 11.78 -4.74
N THR A 83 18.06 10.86 -4.25
CA THR A 83 17.65 9.80 -3.33
C THR A 83 18.39 9.99 -2.02
N LEU A 84 17.66 10.47 -1.02
CA LEU A 84 18.18 10.64 0.32
C LEU A 84 18.41 9.26 0.93
N THR A 85 19.56 9.08 1.58
CA THR A 85 19.94 7.83 2.24
C THR A 85 20.51 8.13 3.63
N GLY A 86 20.52 7.12 4.51
CA GLY A 86 21.00 7.29 5.89
C GLY A 86 20.10 8.17 6.74
N LEU A 87 18.81 8.26 6.37
CA LEU A 87 17.80 8.93 7.17
C LEU A 87 17.45 8.10 8.41
N SER A 88 16.75 8.72 9.35
CA SER A 88 16.12 8.07 10.50
C SER A 88 14.76 8.70 10.69
N LEU A 89 13.84 8.34 9.78
CA LEU A 89 12.49 8.85 9.79
C LEU A 89 11.65 8.09 10.83
N THR A 90 10.64 8.74 11.38
CA THR A 90 9.84 8.20 12.47
C THR A 90 8.49 7.72 11.95
N GLU A 91 8.05 6.56 12.44
CA GLU A 91 6.70 6.06 12.28
C GLU A 91 5.64 7.14 12.55
N ASP A 92 4.55 7.13 11.77
CA ASP A 92 3.41 8.04 11.92
C ASP A 92 3.83 9.53 11.90
N SER A 93 4.90 9.85 11.16
CA SER A 93 5.39 11.22 10.98
C SER A 93 5.44 11.59 9.52
N THR A 94 4.93 12.80 9.21
CA THR A 94 4.95 13.38 7.87
C THR A 94 6.18 14.26 7.67
N TYR A 95 6.88 14.04 6.55
CA TYR A 95 8.05 14.81 6.14
C TYR A 95 7.76 15.57 4.85
N TYR A 96 8.27 16.80 4.77
CA TYR A 96 8.00 17.74 3.69
C TYR A 96 9.31 18.08 3.00
N LEU A 97 9.42 17.73 1.72
CA LEU A 97 10.44 18.21 0.83
C LEU A 97 10.21 19.70 0.59
N SER A 98 11.30 20.47 0.64
CA SER A 98 11.30 21.88 0.28
C SER A 98 12.41 22.13 -0.73
N ALA A 99 12.11 22.88 -1.78
CA ALA A 99 13.05 23.22 -2.84
C ALA A 99 13.05 24.72 -3.13
N ARG A 100 14.20 25.23 -3.56
CA ARG A 100 14.36 26.58 -4.09
C ARG A 100 15.40 26.59 -5.20
N ALA A 101 15.34 27.59 -6.07
CA ALA A 101 16.26 27.73 -7.19
C ALA A 101 16.95 29.09 -7.17
N THR A 102 18.19 29.12 -7.64
CA THR A 102 18.93 30.35 -7.98
C THR A 102 19.16 30.36 -9.48
N ASP A 103 18.85 31.46 -10.14
CA ASP A 103 19.10 31.65 -11.57
C ASP A 103 20.56 32.06 -11.85
N VAL A 104 20.92 32.25 -13.12
CA VAL A 104 22.28 32.65 -13.52
C VAL A 104 22.58 34.12 -13.18
N ALA A 105 21.55 34.92 -12.92
CA ALA A 105 21.65 36.31 -12.47
C ALA A 105 21.65 36.48 -10.94
N GLU A 106 21.73 35.37 -10.19
CA GLU A 106 21.72 35.28 -8.73
C GLU A 106 20.39 35.65 -8.05
N ASN A 107 19.27 35.69 -8.78
CA ASN A 107 17.95 35.82 -8.18
C ASN A 107 17.53 34.49 -7.53
N LEU A 108 16.99 34.57 -6.31
CA LEU A 108 16.54 33.41 -5.53
C LEU A 108 15.01 33.29 -5.59
N SER A 109 14.51 32.08 -5.88
CA SER A 109 13.08 31.79 -5.82
C SER A 109 12.52 31.87 -4.40
N VAL A 110 11.20 31.96 -4.29
CA VAL A 110 10.52 31.54 -3.06
C VAL A 110 10.76 30.05 -2.80
N VAL A 111 10.68 29.64 -1.53
CA VAL A 111 10.70 28.22 -1.17
C VAL A 111 9.34 27.61 -1.53
N ALA A 112 9.36 26.50 -2.25
CA ALA A 112 8.19 25.65 -2.47
C ALA A 112 8.35 24.34 -1.68
N SER A 113 7.23 23.78 -1.23
CA SER A 113 7.20 22.50 -0.52
C SER A 113 6.14 21.59 -1.12
N GLY A 114 6.36 20.28 -1.03
CA GLY A 114 5.34 19.26 -1.28
C GLY A 114 4.26 19.27 -0.20
N ASP A 115 3.24 18.44 -0.35
CA ASP A 115 2.22 18.20 0.68
C ASP A 115 2.66 17.15 1.72
N GLY A 116 3.75 16.45 1.43
CA GLY A 116 4.53 15.66 2.37
C GLY A 116 4.21 14.17 2.34
N ILE A 117 5.13 13.38 2.86
CA ILE A 117 5.06 11.92 2.88
C ILE A 117 5.06 11.40 4.32
N THR A 118 4.11 10.52 4.62
CA THR A 118 3.96 9.91 5.95
C THR A 118 4.65 8.55 6.00
N ILE A 119 5.39 8.30 7.06
CA ILE A 119 6.10 7.04 7.25
C ILE A 119 5.19 6.05 7.97
N ASP A 120 5.00 4.89 7.35
CA ASP A 120 4.27 3.76 7.92
C ASP A 120 5.07 2.47 7.71
N LEU A 121 5.67 2.00 8.77
CA LEU A 121 6.51 0.79 8.84
C LEU A 121 5.73 -0.41 9.40
N THR A 122 4.46 -0.21 9.76
CA THR A 122 3.67 -1.21 10.47
C THR A 122 2.74 -1.95 9.54
N ALA A 123 2.91 -3.26 9.44
CA ALA A 123 1.99 -4.07 8.65
C ALA A 123 0.62 -4.22 9.34
N PRO A 124 -0.47 -4.32 8.56
CA PRO A 124 -1.78 -4.61 9.10
C PRO A 124 -1.82 -5.90 9.91
N VAL A 125 -2.68 -5.97 10.92
CA VAL A 125 -2.80 -7.14 11.79
C VAL A 125 -4.20 -7.75 11.73
N GLY A 126 -4.27 -8.98 11.24
CA GLY A 126 -5.46 -9.82 11.24
C GLY A 126 -5.58 -10.70 12.49
N THR A 127 -6.78 -11.21 12.76
CA THR A 127 -7.05 -12.04 13.95
C THR A 127 -7.54 -13.42 13.60
N ILE A 128 -8.72 -13.51 12.96
CA ILE A 128 -9.40 -14.77 12.65
C ILE A 128 -9.97 -14.74 11.23
N VAL A 129 -10.18 -15.93 10.67
CA VAL A 129 -10.95 -16.14 9.44
C VAL A 129 -12.00 -17.20 9.76
N ASN A 130 -13.27 -16.85 9.61
CA ASN A 130 -14.38 -17.79 9.68
C ASN A 130 -14.64 -18.31 8.26
N ASP A 131 -14.71 -19.62 8.07
CA ASP A 131 -14.90 -20.28 6.77
C ASP A 131 -16.36 -20.57 6.40
N GLY A 132 -17.28 -19.74 6.93
CA GLY A 132 -18.67 -19.65 6.49
C GLY A 132 -18.99 -18.27 5.90
N THR A 133 -20.28 -18.04 5.63
CA THR A 133 -20.79 -16.74 5.15
C THR A 133 -20.95 -15.70 6.27
N GLY A 134 -20.64 -16.06 7.51
CA GLY A 134 -20.83 -15.25 8.71
C GLY A 134 -20.08 -15.85 9.90
N ASP A 135 -20.62 -16.97 10.39
CA ASP A 135 -19.99 -17.76 11.45
C ASP A 135 -19.02 -18.79 10.87
N ASP A 136 -18.12 -19.25 11.71
CA ASP A 136 -17.23 -20.40 11.46
C ASP A 136 -18.05 -21.69 11.31
N ILE A 137 -17.71 -22.54 10.34
CA ILE A 137 -18.45 -23.78 10.08
C ILE A 137 -17.52 -24.98 9.96
N ALA A 138 -17.88 -26.09 10.62
CA ALA A 138 -17.11 -27.31 10.52
C ALA A 138 -17.36 -28.08 9.20
N TYR A 139 -18.55 -27.93 8.61
CA TYR A 139 -18.99 -28.70 7.46
C TYR A 139 -19.73 -27.84 6.43
N THR A 140 -19.54 -28.14 5.15
CA THR A 140 -20.31 -27.57 4.04
C THR A 140 -20.87 -28.65 3.14
N GLY A 141 -22.12 -28.48 2.70
CA GLY A 141 -22.77 -29.34 1.71
C GLY A 141 -22.44 -28.97 0.25
N SER A 142 -21.58 -27.99 0.02
CA SER A 142 -21.20 -27.57 -1.33
C SER A 142 -19.85 -28.15 -1.73
N ASP A 143 -19.81 -28.78 -2.90
CA ASP A 143 -18.60 -29.30 -3.56
C ASP A 143 -17.96 -28.30 -4.53
N SER A 144 -18.53 -27.10 -4.64
CA SER A 144 -18.18 -26.14 -5.70
C SER A 144 -18.10 -24.70 -5.21
N THR A 145 -18.42 -24.44 -3.94
CA THR A 145 -18.41 -23.11 -3.35
C THR A 145 -17.85 -23.15 -1.93
N LEU A 146 -16.93 -22.23 -1.64
CA LEU A 146 -16.47 -21.93 -0.28
C LEU A 146 -16.62 -20.42 -0.02
N SER A 147 -16.91 -20.08 1.23
CA SER A 147 -17.03 -18.70 1.68
C SER A 147 -16.11 -18.47 2.86
N ALA A 148 -15.71 -17.22 3.06
CA ALA A 148 -15.05 -16.82 4.28
C ALA A 148 -15.40 -15.37 4.62
N VAL A 149 -15.32 -15.06 5.92
CA VAL A 149 -15.46 -13.71 6.45
C VAL A 149 -14.46 -13.50 7.58
N TRP A 150 -13.91 -12.30 7.67
CA TRP A 150 -12.97 -11.92 8.71
C TRP A 150 -13.30 -10.51 9.21
N PRO A 151 -12.94 -10.18 10.46
CA PRO A 151 -12.92 -8.80 10.91
C PRO A 151 -11.91 -7.99 10.08
N ALA A 152 -12.19 -6.70 9.86
CA ALA A 152 -11.20 -5.80 9.28
C ALA A 152 -9.89 -5.85 10.07
N PHE A 153 -8.77 -5.92 9.35
CA PHE A 153 -7.45 -5.91 9.96
C PHE A 153 -7.22 -4.57 10.63
N THR A 154 -6.49 -4.58 11.74
CA THR A 154 -6.10 -3.34 12.42
C THR A 154 -4.98 -2.70 11.62
N GLU A 155 -5.20 -1.46 11.19
CA GLU A 155 -4.21 -0.60 10.55
C GLU A 155 -4.51 0.84 10.97
N THR A 156 -3.49 1.60 11.38
CA THR A 156 -3.67 2.90 12.05
C THR A 156 -3.06 4.08 11.31
N VAL A 157 -2.14 3.87 10.37
CA VAL A 157 -1.41 4.97 9.74
C VAL A 157 -1.85 5.17 8.29
N SER A 158 -1.54 4.23 7.39
CA SER A 158 -1.86 4.40 5.96
C SER A 158 -3.22 3.81 5.55
N GLY A 159 -3.82 2.98 6.40
CA GLY A 159 -5.07 2.28 6.11
C GLY A 159 -4.88 1.11 5.12
N ILE A 160 -5.92 0.27 4.97
CA ILE A 160 -5.83 -0.93 4.13
C ILE A 160 -5.97 -0.57 2.64
N SER A 161 -5.00 -1.02 1.84
CA SER A 161 -5.08 -0.96 0.38
C SER A 161 -5.87 -2.14 -0.19
N LYS A 162 -5.58 -3.36 0.26
CA LYS A 162 -6.27 -4.58 -0.19
C LYS A 162 -6.17 -5.73 0.80
N TYR A 163 -7.10 -6.67 0.66
CA TYR A 163 -7.05 -8.04 1.13
C TYR A 163 -6.79 -8.98 -0.04
N GLU A 164 -6.10 -10.07 0.24
CA GLU A 164 -5.94 -11.19 -0.67
C GLU A 164 -6.34 -12.47 0.05
N TYR A 165 -6.98 -13.40 -0.66
CA TYR A 165 -7.33 -14.71 -0.14
C TYR A 165 -6.75 -15.83 -0.99
N ALA A 166 -6.51 -16.98 -0.35
CA ALA A 166 -6.13 -18.23 -0.99
C ALA A 166 -6.91 -19.40 -0.39
N ILE A 167 -7.01 -20.49 -1.14
CA ILE A 167 -7.68 -21.72 -0.69
C ILE A 167 -6.74 -22.91 -0.91
N GLY A 168 -6.58 -23.72 0.14
CA GLY A 168 -5.73 -24.90 0.12
C GLY A 168 -6.29 -26.06 0.92
N THR A 169 -5.67 -27.23 0.75
CA THR A 169 -5.96 -28.44 1.55
C THR A 169 -5.08 -28.54 2.81
N SER A 170 -4.32 -27.49 3.11
CA SER A 170 -3.51 -27.33 4.31
C SER A 170 -3.52 -25.86 4.73
N SER A 171 -3.27 -25.57 6.00
CA SER A 171 -3.17 -24.20 6.49
C SER A 171 -2.11 -23.39 5.72
N GLY A 172 -2.46 -22.21 5.23
CA GLY A 172 -1.59 -21.38 4.37
C GLY A 172 -1.40 -21.89 2.94
N GLY A 173 -2.04 -22.99 2.56
CA GLY A 173 -1.87 -23.60 1.24
C GLY A 173 -2.65 -22.88 0.14
N THR A 174 -2.17 -23.01 -1.09
CA THR A 174 -2.75 -22.40 -2.30
C THR A 174 -3.19 -23.44 -3.34
N ALA A 175 -3.31 -24.71 -2.93
CA ALA A 175 -3.50 -25.85 -3.84
C ALA A 175 -4.81 -25.81 -4.66
N VAL A 176 -5.81 -25.05 -4.21
CA VAL A 176 -7.12 -24.91 -4.88
C VAL A 176 -7.26 -23.55 -5.54
N VAL A 177 -6.91 -22.48 -4.82
CA VAL A 177 -6.93 -21.10 -5.31
C VAL A 177 -5.66 -20.41 -4.83
N ASP A 178 -4.89 -19.86 -5.77
CA ASP A 178 -3.74 -19.01 -5.48
C ASP A 178 -4.19 -17.62 -5.03
N TRP A 179 -3.27 -16.85 -4.42
CA TRP A 179 -3.56 -15.54 -3.86
C TRP A 179 -4.31 -14.65 -4.85
N THR A 180 -5.55 -14.32 -4.48
CA THR A 180 -6.48 -13.57 -5.31
C THR A 180 -6.88 -12.29 -4.59
N ASN A 181 -6.81 -11.17 -5.32
CA ASN A 181 -7.21 -9.85 -4.82
C ASN A 181 -8.71 -9.83 -4.48
N ASN A 182 -9.03 -9.42 -3.24
CA ASN A 182 -10.38 -9.24 -2.72
C ASN A 182 -10.74 -7.76 -2.47
N THR A 183 -9.96 -6.84 -3.02
CA THR A 183 -10.06 -5.40 -2.78
C THR A 183 -10.07 -5.11 -1.28
N THR A 184 -10.88 -4.20 -0.78
CA THR A 184 -11.03 -3.93 0.66
C THR A 184 -12.16 -4.73 1.30
N ASP A 185 -12.76 -5.69 0.59
CA ASP A 185 -13.87 -6.50 1.12
C ASP A 185 -13.35 -7.49 2.18
N THR A 186 -14.08 -7.59 3.30
CA THR A 186 -13.74 -8.47 4.43
C THR A 186 -14.46 -9.82 4.39
N SER A 187 -15.01 -10.16 3.23
CA SER A 187 -15.65 -11.45 2.99
C SER A 187 -15.48 -11.85 1.53
N VAL A 188 -15.56 -13.15 1.27
CA VAL A 188 -15.50 -13.70 -0.08
C VAL A 188 -16.41 -14.90 -0.19
N THR A 189 -16.99 -15.10 -1.38
CA THR A 189 -17.62 -16.37 -1.76
C THR A 189 -17.05 -16.78 -3.12
N LYS A 190 -16.26 -17.86 -3.10
CA LYS A 190 -15.63 -18.40 -4.30
C LYS A 190 -16.42 -19.59 -4.81
N ALA A 191 -17.09 -19.39 -5.94
CA ALA A 191 -17.76 -20.44 -6.69
C ALA A 191 -16.86 -21.03 -7.79
N GLY A 192 -17.32 -22.12 -8.40
CA GLY A 192 -16.64 -22.79 -9.51
C GLY A 192 -15.42 -23.62 -9.08
N LEU A 193 -15.42 -24.07 -7.83
CA LEU A 193 -14.40 -24.95 -7.28
C LEU A 193 -14.69 -26.41 -7.64
N MET A 194 -13.65 -27.26 -7.56
CA MET A 194 -13.78 -28.71 -7.65
C MET A 194 -13.31 -29.29 -6.31
N LEU A 195 -14.26 -29.44 -5.38
CA LEU A 195 -13.97 -29.91 -4.03
C LEU A 195 -14.32 -31.40 -3.89
N SER A 196 -13.61 -32.08 -3.01
CA SER A 196 -13.77 -33.51 -2.77
C SER A 196 -14.46 -33.76 -1.42
N ASN A 197 -15.49 -34.60 -1.43
CA ASN A 197 -16.16 -35.05 -0.21
C ASN A 197 -15.16 -35.65 0.79
N GLY A 198 -15.35 -35.36 2.09
CA GLY A 198 -14.48 -35.76 3.19
C GLY A 198 -13.14 -35.03 3.26
N THR A 199 -12.88 -34.05 2.39
CA THR A 199 -11.64 -33.25 2.40
C THR A 199 -11.85 -31.95 3.17
N VAL A 200 -10.86 -31.58 3.99
CA VAL A 200 -10.80 -30.28 4.66
C VAL A 200 -10.15 -29.24 3.76
N TYR A 201 -10.76 -28.08 3.69
CA TYR A 201 -10.25 -26.91 2.97
C TYR A 201 -10.06 -25.74 3.92
N TYR A 202 -8.97 -25.02 3.72
CA TYR A 202 -8.57 -23.87 4.53
C TYR A 202 -8.62 -22.62 3.67
N ILE A 203 -9.17 -21.54 4.21
CA ILE A 203 -9.12 -20.22 3.58
C ILE A 203 -8.10 -19.37 4.34
N SER A 204 -7.12 -18.88 3.61
CA SER A 204 -6.05 -18.01 4.12
C SER A 204 -6.27 -16.59 3.63
N VAL A 205 -5.98 -15.61 4.47
CA VAL A 205 -6.15 -14.18 4.19
C VAL A 205 -4.92 -13.42 4.64
N LYS A 206 -4.51 -12.43 3.84
CA LYS A 206 -3.53 -11.42 4.20
C LYS A 206 -3.99 -10.05 3.70
N ALA A 207 -3.41 -8.99 4.25
CA ALA A 207 -3.71 -7.62 3.89
C ALA A 207 -2.43 -6.87 3.49
N THR A 208 -2.60 -5.87 2.63
CA THR A 208 -1.57 -4.88 2.30
C THR A 208 -2.13 -3.49 2.59
N ASP A 209 -1.36 -2.64 3.25
CA ASP A 209 -1.71 -1.24 3.50
C ASP A 209 -1.34 -0.31 2.32
N ASN A 210 -1.55 0.99 2.46
CA ASN A 210 -1.20 1.97 1.41
C ASN A 210 0.29 2.37 1.42
N ALA A 211 1.07 1.93 2.41
CA ALA A 211 2.52 2.05 2.45
C ALA A 211 3.25 0.80 1.90
N GLU A 212 2.50 -0.17 1.39
CA GLU A 212 2.95 -1.45 0.85
C GLU A 212 3.48 -2.45 1.90
N ASN A 213 3.15 -2.29 3.19
CA ASN A 213 3.41 -3.33 4.18
C ASN A 213 2.41 -4.48 4.04
N GLU A 214 2.93 -5.72 4.01
CA GLU A 214 2.12 -6.94 3.95
C GLU A 214 2.00 -7.59 5.34
N SER A 215 0.77 -7.91 5.74
CA SER A 215 0.50 -8.61 6.99
C SER A 215 1.06 -10.02 7.00
N THR A 216 1.14 -10.62 8.19
CA THR A 216 1.20 -12.08 8.28
C THR A 216 -0.08 -12.71 7.71
N THR A 217 0.03 -13.93 7.21
CA THR A 217 -1.14 -14.70 6.76
C THR A 217 -1.88 -15.30 7.95
N ILE A 218 -3.18 -15.04 8.05
CA ILE A 218 -4.10 -15.75 8.94
C ILE A 218 -4.88 -16.81 8.15
N THR A 219 -5.30 -17.88 8.80
CA THR A 219 -6.00 -18.99 8.13
C THR A 219 -7.12 -19.53 9.02
N SER A 220 -8.23 -19.95 8.40
CA SER A 220 -9.34 -20.59 9.12
C SER A 220 -8.93 -21.92 9.75
N ASN A 221 -9.77 -22.47 10.63
CA ASN A 221 -9.57 -23.80 11.20
C ASN A 221 -9.91 -24.93 10.21
N GLY A 222 -10.59 -24.60 9.11
CA GLY A 222 -10.85 -25.45 7.97
C GLY A 222 -12.27 -26.03 7.99
N VAL A 223 -12.87 -26.09 6.80
CA VAL A 223 -14.21 -26.63 6.58
C VAL A 223 -14.14 -27.95 5.82
N ILE A 224 -14.89 -28.95 6.29
CA ILE A 224 -14.97 -30.27 5.66
C ILE A 224 -16.13 -30.28 4.67
N VAL A 225 -15.88 -30.71 3.43
CA VAL A 225 -16.95 -30.92 2.46
C VAL A 225 -17.67 -32.23 2.80
N ASP A 226 -18.96 -32.16 3.08
CA ASP A 226 -19.84 -33.29 3.33
C ASP A 226 -21.06 -33.22 2.41
N THR A 227 -20.98 -33.94 1.29
CA THR A 227 -22.08 -34.05 0.31
C THR A 227 -22.96 -35.27 0.56
N ASP A 228 -22.65 -36.09 1.56
CA ASP A 228 -23.37 -37.32 1.81
C ASP A 228 -24.65 -37.04 2.61
N GLY A 229 -25.78 -37.53 2.08
CA GLY A 229 -27.04 -37.48 2.81
C GLY A 229 -27.02 -38.40 4.04
N PRO A 230 -27.86 -38.15 5.06
CA PRO A 230 -28.02 -39.08 6.16
C PRO A 230 -28.50 -40.43 5.61
N ILE A 231 -27.89 -41.51 6.08
CA ILE A 231 -28.35 -42.86 5.76
C ILE A 231 -29.67 -43.09 6.52
N ALA A 232 -30.75 -43.38 5.79
CA ALA A 232 -32.04 -43.66 6.40
C ALA A 232 -31.93 -44.86 7.35
N GLY A 233 -32.32 -44.66 8.61
CA GLY A 233 -32.46 -45.73 9.59
C GLY A 233 -33.76 -46.52 9.38
N THR A 234 -33.85 -47.67 10.05
CA THR A 234 -35.11 -48.41 10.17
C THR A 234 -35.96 -47.85 11.31
N VAL A 235 -37.20 -47.48 11.04
CA VAL A 235 -38.19 -47.19 12.09
C VAL A 235 -38.79 -48.53 12.53
N LEU A 236 -38.74 -48.82 13.83
CA LEU A 236 -39.41 -49.97 14.44
C LEU A 236 -40.49 -49.41 15.37
N ASP A 237 -41.76 -49.69 15.08
CA ASP A 237 -42.89 -49.27 15.95
C ASP A 237 -43.22 -50.33 17.03
N GLY A 238 -42.39 -51.37 17.17
CA GLY A 238 -42.40 -52.34 18.26
C GLY A 238 -41.10 -52.41 19.08
N PRO A 239 -41.10 -53.12 20.22
CA PRO A 239 -39.95 -53.27 21.11
C PRO A 239 -38.92 -54.28 20.54
N GLY A 240 -38.41 -54.00 19.34
CA GLY A 240 -37.37 -54.78 18.66
C GLY A 240 -37.67 -55.20 17.22
N ALA A 241 -38.87 -54.95 16.70
CA ALA A 241 -39.26 -55.20 15.31
C ALA A 241 -40.39 -54.25 14.89
N ASP A 242 -40.61 -54.12 13.59
CA ASP A 242 -41.78 -53.45 12.99
C ASP A 242 -43.05 -54.29 13.25
N ILE A 243 -44.13 -53.66 13.69
CA ILE A 243 -45.42 -54.24 14.09
C ILE A 243 -46.51 -53.68 13.18
N ASP A 244 -46.97 -54.50 12.24
CA ASP A 244 -48.07 -54.10 11.34
C ASP A 244 -49.41 -53.91 12.07
N TRP A 245 -49.63 -54.56 13.22
CA TRP A 245 -50.90 -54.54 13.97
C TRP A 245 -50.72 -54.75 15.47
N THR A 246 -51.37 -53.91 16.29
CA THR A 246 -51.53 -54.10 17.75
C THR A 246 -53.02 -54.19 18.09
N ASN A 247 -53.36 -55.05 19.07
CA ASN A 247 -54.71 -55.21 19.65
C ASN A 247 -54.88 -54.33 20.89
#